data_AF-A0A494XV61-F1
#
_entry.id   AF-A0A494XV61-F1
#
_cell.length_a   1.000
_cell.length_b   1.000
_cell.length_c   1.000
_cell.angle_alpha   90.00
_cell.angle_beta   90.00
_cell.angle_gamma   90.00
#
_symmetry.space_group_name_H-M   'P 1'
#
loop_
_entity.id
_entity.type
_entity.pdbx_description
1 polymer ?
#
loop_
_entity_poly.entity_id
_entity_poly.type
_entity_poly.pdbx_seq_one_letter_code
_entity_poly.pdbx_strand_id
1 'polypeptide(L)'
;MLHITQHKKQSTENAYVYQVYVRDRDDPDLAIEEAVLSPIGAQVTGWSPAQNPLFSLPNCLVTPRVAYVSEDALDEACRTAAESVRAVLLGQTLPNLVSPRR
;
A
#
# COMPACT_ATOMS: atom_id res chain seq x y z
N MET A 1 -0.56 -6.87 0.00
CA MET A 1 0.09 -5.55 -0.26
C MET A 1 -1.01 -4.48 -0.32
N LEU A 2 -1.25 -3.75 0.78
CA LEU A 2 -2.32 -2.76 0.83
C LEU A 2 -2.04 -1.59 -0.15
N HIS A 3 -2.89 -1.41 -1.17
CA HIS A 3 -2.85 -0.25 -2.05
C HIS A 3 -4.10 0.58 -1.81
N ILE A 4 -4.03 1.50 -0.83
CA ILE A 4 -5.15 2.38 -0.50
C ILE A 4 -5.26 3.47 -1.57
N THR A 5 -6.17 3.30 -2.53
CA THR A 5 -6.57 4.40 -3.42
C THR A 5 -7.72 5.17 -2.76
N GLN A 6 -7.45 6.36 -2.21
CA GLN A 6 -8.47 7.18 -1.57
C GLN A 6 -9.32 7.92 -2.62
N HIS A 7 -10.56 7.49 -2.80
CA HIS A 7 -11.57 8.29 -3.50
C HIS A 7 -12.55 8.86 -2.48
N LYS A 8 -12.48 10.17 -2.25
CA LYS A 8 -13.47 10.91 -1.43
C LYS A 8 -14.74 11.09 -2.25
N LYS A 9 -15.78 10.29 -2.00
CA LYS A 9 -17.10 10.50 -2.61
C LYS A 9 -17.89 11.52 -1.79
N GLN A 10 -18.52 12.49 -2.45
CA GLN A 10 -19.39 13.48 -1.82
C GLN A 10 -20.70 12.83 -1.34
N SER A 11 -21.08 13.21 -0.11
CA SER A 11 -22.15 12.67 0.73
C SER A 11 -23.53 12.67 0.10
N THR A 12 -24.24 11.54 0.21
CA THR A 12 -25.69 11.49 0.45
C THR A 12 -25.98 10.27 1.33
N GLU A 13 -26.51 10.53 2.53
CA GLU A 13 -27.18 9.66 3.51
C GLU A 13 -26.64 8.21 3.66
N ASN A 14 -25.99 7.93 4.81
CA ASN A 14 -25.26 6.70 5.17
C ASN A 14 -23.94 6.42 4.42
N ALA A 15 -23.28 7.48 3.95
CA ALA A 15 -22.09 7.38 3.11
C ALA A 15 -20.79 7.17 3.90
N TYR A 16 -20.11 6.04 3.65
CA TYR A 16 -18.70 5.87 3.97
C TYR A 16 -17.88 7.06 3.43
N VAL A 17 -17.01 7.63 4.26
CA VAL A 17 -16.17 8.79 3.95
C VAL A 17 -15.03 8.41 2.99
N TYR A 18 -14.59 7.14 3.03
CA TYR A 18 -13.49 6.63 2.25
C TYR A 18 -13.89 5.33 1.53
N GLN A 19 -13.59 5.23 0.24
CA GLN A 19 -13.55 3.95 -0.45
C GLN A 19 -12.13 3.40 -0.39
N VAL A 20 -11.96 2.17 0.10
CA VAL A 20 -10.65 1.50 0.22
C VAL A 20 -10.67 0.21 -0.57
N TYR A 21 -9.74 0.10 -1.52
CA TYR A 21 -9.52 -1.12 -2.28
C TYR A 21 -8.38 -1.92 -1.68
N VAL A 22 -8.66 -3.15 -1.27
CA VAL A 22 -7.67 -4.04 -0.68
C VAL A 22 -7.16 -4.98 -1.77
N ARG A 23 -5.85 -4.97 -1.98
CA ARG A 23 -5.12 -5.92 -2.83
C ARG A 23 -4.32 -6.84 -1.94
N ASP A 24 -5.02 -7.79 -1.34
CA ASP A 24 -4.35 -8.95 -0.82
C ASP A 24 -4.38 -10.07 -1.87
N ARG A 25 -3.19 -10.57 -2.19
CA ARG A 25 -3.01 -11.64 -3.18
C ARG A 25 -3.04 -13.01 -2.51
N ASP A 26 -2.68 -13.05 -1.23
CA ASP A 26 -2.37 -14.27 -0.50
C ASP A 26 -3.49 -14.63 0.50
N ASP A 27 -4.30 -13.64 0.91
CA ASP A 27 -5.47 -13.85 1.76
C ASP A 27 -6.71 -13.09 1.23
N PRO A 28 -7.73 -13.79 0.67
CA PRO A 28 -8.94 -13.13 0.19
C PRO A 28 -9.90 -12.70 1.31
N ASP A 29 -9.65 -13.09 2.56
CA ASP A 29 -10.48 -12.68 3.70
C ASP A 29 -10.23 -11.20 4.03
N LEU A 30 -11.30 -10.41 4.02
CA LEU A 30 -11.27 -8.97 4.30
C LEU A 30 -11.73 -8.67 5.74
N ALA A 31 -11.98 -9.69 6.57
CA ALA A 31 -12.55 -9.51 7.90
C ALA A 31 -11.69 -8.61 8.80
N ILE A 32 -10.37 -8.71 8.72
CA ILE A 32 -9.45 -7.88 9.51
C ILE A 32 -9.49 -6.43 9.00
N GLU A 33 -9.42 -6.23 7.68
CA GLU A 33 -9.50 -4.91 7.07
C GLU A 33 -10.84 -4.25 7.37
N GLU A 34 -11.94 -4.98 7.26
CA GLU A 34 -13.28 -4.49 7.60
C GLU A 34 -13.37 -4.11 9.08
N ALA A 35 -12.86 -4.94 9.99
CA ALA A 35 -12.87 -4.64 11.42
C ALA A 35 -12.07 -3.37 11.77
N VAL A 36 -10.94 -3.13 11.07
CA VAL A 36 -10.08 -1.97 11.32
C VAL A 36 -10.59 -0.71 10.62
N LEU A 37 -11.13 -0.82 9.40
CA LEU A 37 -11.43 0.31 8.53
C LEU A 37 -12.90 0.75 8.59
N SER A 38 -13.85 -0.14 8.86
CA SER A 38 -15.26 0.25 8.99
C SER A 38 -15.51 1.28 10.10
N PRO A 39 -14.87 1.19 11.29
CA PRO A 39 -15.07 2.19 12.36
C PRO A 39 -14.63 3.62 12.00
N ILE A 40 -13.69 3.78 11.06
CA ILE A 40 -13.26 5.10 10.56
C ILE A 40 -14.10 5.58 9.37
N GLY A 41 -15.21 4.90 9.06
CA GLY A 41 -16.10 5.23 7.96
C GLY A 41 -15.51 4.87 6.60
N ALA A 42 -14.67 3.83 6.51
CA ALA A 42 -14.17 3.35 5.23
C ALA A 42 -14.94 2.11 4.75
N GLN A 43 -15.31 2.10 3.48
CA GLN A 43 -15.86 0.94 2.79
C GLN A 43 -14.70 0.11 2.23
N VAL A 44 -14.56 -1.12 2.72
CA VAL A 44 -13.56 -2.06 2.24
C VAL A 44 -14.10 -2.81 1.03
N THR A 45 -13.30 -2.95 -0.01
CA THR A 45 -13.67 -3.71 -1.19
C THR A 45 -12.46 -4.45 -1.73
N GLY A 46 -12.60 -5.75 -1.94
CA GLY A 46 -11.58 -6.56 -2.59
C GLY A 46 -11.37 -6.08 -4.02
N TRP A 47 -10.10 -5.90 -4.41
CA TRP A 47 -9.76 -5.53 -5.77
C TRP A 47 -9.34 -6.75 -6.59
N SER A 48 -9.83 -6.83 -7.82
CA SER A 48 -9.43 -7.83 -8.80
C SER A 48 -8.90 -7.16 -10.08
N PRO A 49 -7.87 -7.72 -10.75
CA PRO A 49 -7.43 -7.26 -12.06
C PRO A 49 -8.55 -7.16 -13.09
N ALA A 50 -9.55 -8.05 -13.01
CA ALA A 50 -10.71 -8.06 -13.91
C ALA A 50 -11.57 -6.78 -13.82
N GLN A 51 -11.47 -6.04 -12.71
CA GLN A 51 -12.19 -4.77 -12.51
C GLN A 51 -11.45 -3.58 -13.13
N ASN A 52 -10.23 -3.77 -13.64
CA ASN A 52 -9.43 -2.70 -14.24
C ASN A 52 -9.39 -2.85 -15.77
N PRO A 53 -10.01 -1.92 -16.54
CA PRO A 53 -10.07 -1.98 -18.00
C PRO A 53 -8.71 -2.05 -18.71
N LEU A 54 -7.62 -1.64 -18.05
CA LEU A 54 -6.28 -1.75 -18.63
C LEU A 54 -5.87 -3.20 -18.89
N PHE A 55 -6.38 -4.16 -18.13
CA PHE A 55 -6.07 -5.58 -18.31
C PHE A 55 -6.77 -6.21 -19.54
N SER A 56 -7.76 -5.54 -20.14
CA SER A 56 -8.38 -6.00 -21.39
C SER A 56 -7.74 -5.42 -22.65
N LEU A 57 -6.77 -4.50 -22.53
CA LEU A 57 -6.14 -3.85 -23.67
C LEU A 57 -5.08 -4.78 -24.31
N PRO A 58 -5.15 -5.05 -25.63
CA PRO A 58 -4.24 -6.00 -26.29
C PRO A 58 -2.80 -5.48 -26.44
N ASN A 59 -2.59 -4.18 -26.20
CA ASN A 59 -1.31 -3.47 -26.34
C ASN A 59 -0.78 -2.96 -24.99
N CYS A 60 -1.16 -3.60 -23.89
CA CYS A 60 -0.70 -3.24 -22.55
C CYS A 60 0.14 -4.37 -21.94
N LEU A 61 1.36 -4.05 -21.51
CA LEU A 61 2.20 -4.93 -20.69
C LEU A 61 2.17 -4.44 -19.24
N VAL A 62 1.67 -5.27 -18.33
CA VAL A 62 1.53 -4.94 -16.92
C VAL A 62 2.48 -5.78 -16.09
N THR A 63 3.34 -5.13 -15.30
CA THR A 63 4.22 -5.81 -14.34
C THR A 63 3.68 -5.61 -12.91
N PRO A 64 3.62 -6.65 -12.06
CA PRO A 64 3.01 -6.56 -10.74
C PRO A 64 3.95 -5.88 -9.71
N ARG A 65 4.30 -4.61 -9.94
CA ARG A 65 5.25 -3.82 -9.13
C ARG A 65 6.62 -4.50 -8.96
N VAL A 66 7.12 -5.11 -10.01
CA VAL A 66 8.45 -5.75 -10.03
C VAL A 66 9.51 -4.87 -10.70
N ALA A 67 9.18 -3.62 -11.00
CA ALA A 67 10.09 -2.69 -11.68
C ALA A 67 11.40 -2.42 -10.89
N TYR A 68 11.37 -2.58 -9.57
CA TYR A 68 12.54 -2.38 -8.69
C TYR A 68 13.21 -3.69 -8.28
N VAL A 69 12.73 -4.84 -8.73
CA VAL A 69 13.14 -6.14 -8.18
C VAL A 69 14.38 -6.65 -8.91
N SER A 70 15.47 -6.74 -8.16
CA SER A 70 16.64 -7.58 -8.43
C SER A 70 17.19 -8.07 -7.08
N GLU A 71 17.99 -9.14 -7.08
CA GLU A 71 18.62 -9.65 -5.85
C GLU A 71 19.43 -8.54 -5.16
N ASP A 72 20.32 -7.89 -5.91
CA ASP A 72 21.14 -6.77 -5.42
C ASP A 72 20.29 -5.61 -4.86
N ALA A 73 19.18 -5.25 -5.53
CA ALA A 73 18.33 -4.14 -5.09
C ALA A 73 17.59 -4.47 -3.78
N LEU A 74 17.17 -5.72 -3.60
CA LEU A 74 16.52 -6.16 -2.37
C LEU A 74 17.52 -6.23 -1.22
N ASP A 75 18.71 -6.79 -1.46
CA ASP A 75 19.79 -6.83 -0.46
C ASP A 75 20.18 -5.42 0.00
N GLU A 76 20.33 -4.50 -0.94
CA GLU A 76 20.67 -3.11 -0.67
C GLU A 76 19.56 -2.37 0.11
N ALA A 77 18.29 -2.58 -0.28
CA ALA A 77 17.16 -2.00 0.42
C ALA A 77 17.07 -2.52 1.87
N CYS A 78 17.26 -3.82 2.07
CA CYS A 78 17.28 -4.44 3.39
C CYS A 78 18.44 -3.92 4.25
N ARG A 79 19.64 -3.84 3.68
CA ARG A 79 20.83 -3.29 4.36
C ARG A 79 20.59 -1.85 4.80
N THR A 80 20.11 -1.00 3.89
CA THR A 80 19.81 0.42 4.17
C THR A 80 18.75 0.59 5.26
N ALA A 81 17.71 -0.25 5.26
CA ALA A 81 16.69 -0.24 6.30
C ALA A 81 17.27 -0.64 7.66
N ALA A 82 18.07 -1.70 7.72
CA ALA A 82 18.72 -2.15 8.94
C ALA A 82 19.69 -1.10 9.52
N GLU A 83 20.48 -0.45 8.67
CA GLU A 83 21.37 0.64 9.07
C GLU A 83 20.59 1.84 9.63
N SER A 84 19.44 2.16 9.04
CA SER A 84 18.57 3.23 9.53
C SER A 84 18.01 2.90 10.92
N VAL A 85 17.56 1.66 11.15
CA VAL A 85 17.10 1.20 12.47
C VAL A 85 18.24 1.26 13.49
N ARG A 86 19.42 0.76 13.12
CA ARG A 86 20.61 0.82 13.97
C ARG A 86 20.96 2.25 14.36
N ALA A 87 20.95 3.19 13.42
CA ALA A 87 21.27 4.60 13.69
C ALA A 87 20.30 5.19 14.74
N VAL A 88 19.00 4.94 14.60
CA VAL A 88 17.99 5.40 15.58
C VAL A 88 18.25 4.82 16.96
N LEU A 89 18.48 3.50 17.05
CA LEU A 89 18.71 2.83 18.33
C LEU A 89 19.98 3.31 19.04
N LEU A 90 20.97 3.78 18.29
CA LEU A 90 22.21 4.35 18.82
C LEU A 90 22.17 5.86 19.04
N GLY A 91 21.02 6.51 18.80
CA GLY A 91 20.89 7.97 18.90
C GLY A 91 21.72 8.73 17.84
N GLN A 92 22.09 8.06 16.75
CA GLN A 92 22.83 8.64 15.63
C GLN A 92 21.88 9.32 14.64
N THR A 93 22.44 10.22 13.83
CA THR A 93 21.68 10.85 12.73
C THR A 93 21.32 9.80 11.68
N LEU A 94 20.05 9.79 11.27
CA LEU A 94 19.54 8.94 10.20
C LEU A 94 20.18 9.31 8.85
N PRO A 95 20.80 8.36 8.13
CA PRO A 95 21.46 8.65 6.85
C PRO A 95 20.47 9.09 5.76
N ASN A 96 19.25 8.53 5.77
CA ASN A 96 18.19 8.79 4.79
C ASN A 96 16.95 9.40 5.44
N LEU A 97 17.13 10.47 6.22
CA LEU A 97 16.03 11.13 6.93
C LEU A 97 15.08 11.84 5.96
N VAL A 98 13.85 11.35 5.84
CA VAL A 98 12.82 11.95 4.96
C VAL A 98 12.13 13.14 5.62
N SER A 99 11.85 13.05 6.92
CA SER A 99 11.13 14.09 7.66
C SER A 99 11.86 14.41 8.95
N PRO A 100 12.60 15.54 9.01
CA PRO A 100 13.20 15.98 10.27
C PRO A 100 12.10 16.38 11.26
N ARG A 101 12.28 16.04 12.54
CA ARG A 101 11.38 16.52 13.59
C ARG A 101 11.46 18.05 13.62
N ARG A 102 10.30 18.71 13.48
CA ARG A 102 10.15 20.16 13.67
C ARG A 102 10.37 20.53 15.13
#